data_AF-A0A4R7FVA3-F1
#
_entry.id   AF-A0A4R7FVA3-F1
#
_cell.length_a   1.000
_cell.length_b   1.000
_cell.length_c   1.000
_cell.angle_alpha   90.00
_cell.angle_beta   90.00
_cell.angle_gamma   90.00
#
_symmetry.space_group_name_H-M   'P 1'
#
loop_
_entity.id
_entity.type
_entity.pdbx_description
1 polymer ?
#
loop_
_entity_poly.entity_id
_entity_poly.type
_entity_poly.pdbx_seq_one_letter_code
_entity_poly.pdbx_strand_id
1 'polypeptide(L)' 'MSGISMAGIEGQLQALSLVVTQLITTLTPVQAAQVATGLAIDRNALREEGHADTPLAVIETQEQVLDAYLALLSSCARSG' A
#
# COMPACT_ATOMS: atom_id res chain seq x y z
N MET A 1 6.60 -27.62 -7.82
CA MET A 1 6.18 -26.21 -7.73
C MET A 1 5.66 -25.97 -6.34
N SER A 2 6.46 -25.35 -5.48
CA SER A 2 6.05 -25.05 -4.11
C SER A 2 5.01 -23.94 -4.15
N GLY A 3 3.73 -24.30 -4.04
CA GLY A 3 2.66 -23.33 -3.88
C GLY A 3 2.95 -22.52 -2.61
N ILE A 4 3.00 -21.19 -2.74
CA ILE A 4 3.18 -20.30 -1.60
C ILE A 4 2.00 -20.58 -0.66
N SER A 5 2.27 -21.01 0.56
CA SER A 5 1.22 -21.21 1.56
C SER A 5 0.64 -19.86 1.97
N MET A 6 -0.62 -19.85 2.43
CA MET A 6 -1.25 -18.63 2.97
C MET A 6 -0.36 -17.97 4.05
N ALA A 7 0.22 -18.78 4.93
CA ALA A 7 1.18 -18.32 5.94
C ALA A 7 2.45 -17.69 5.34
N GLY A 8 2.91 -18.18 4.18
CA GLY A 8 4.02 -17.58 3.43
C GLY A 8 3.67 -16.21 2.87
N ILE A 9 2.45 -16.02 2.34
CA ILE A 9 1.95 -14.74 1.85
C ILE A 9 1.81 -13.74 3.00
N GLU A 10 1.23 -14.17 4.13
CA GLU A 10 1.09 -13.33 5.33
C GLU A 10 2.46 -12.87 5.86
N GLY A 11 3.44 -13.77 5.93
CA GLY A 11 4.81 -13.42 6.33
C GLY A 11 5.48 -12.42 5.38
N GLN A 12 5.27 -12.57 4.07
CA GLN A 12 5.77 -11.62 3.06
C GLN A 12 5.11 -10.24 3.20
N LEU A 13 3.79 -10.19 3.43
CA LEU A 13 3.05 -8.94 3.65
C LEU A 13 3.52 -8.22 4.93
N GLN A 14 3.73 -8.96 6.02
CA GLN A 14 4.27 -8.37 7.26
C GLN A 14 5.68 -7.79 7.05
N ALA A 15 6.55 -8.53 6.36
CA ALA A 15 7.90 -8.05 6.06
C ALA A 15 7.87 -6.77 5.20
N LEU A 16 7.02 -6.74 4.16
CA LEU A 16 6.83 -5.56 3.33
C LEU A 16 6.29 -4.37 4.13
N SER A 17 5.31 -4.60 5.02
CA SER A 17 4.77 -3.55 5.88
C SER A 17 5.82 -2.92 6.79
N LEU A 18 6.73 -3.72 7.35
CA LEU A 18 7.84 -3.24 8.16
C LEU A 18 8.82 -2.38 7.33
N VAL A 19 9.20 -2.86 6.15
CA VAL A 19 10.11 -2.13 5.24
C VAL A 19 9.50 -0.79 4.83
N VAL A 20 8.23 -0.78 4.40
CA VAL A 20 7.54 0.45 3.98
C VAL A 20 7.42 1.44 5.14
N THR A 21 7.10 0.96 6.35
CA THR A 21 7.05 1.83 7.54
C THR A 21 8.40 2.48 7.79
N GLN A 22 9.50 1.71 7.75
CA GLN A 22 10.84 2.26 7.93
C GLN A 22 11.18 3.29 6.85
N LEU A 23 10.87 3.03 5.58
CA LEU A 23 11.11 3.97 4.49
C LEU A 23 10.36 5.29 4.70
N ILE A 24 9.09 5.24 5.10
CA ILE A 24 8.29 6.45 5.32
C ILE A 24 8.88 7.32 6.43
N THR A 25 9.48 6.74 7.48
CA THR A 25 10.15 7.52 8.53
C THR A 25 11.41 8.27 8.06
N THR A 26 11.95 7.93 6.89
CA THR A 26 13.12 8.58 6.31
C THR A 26 12.78 9.62 5.24
N LEU A 27 11.52 9.71 4.83
CA LEU A 27 11.08 10.68 3.83
C LEU A 27 11.03 12.08 4.42
N THR A 28 11.44 13.07 3.62
CA THR A 28 11.08 14.45 3.92
C THR A 28 9.58 14.67 3.72
N PRO A 29 8.97 15.68 4.36
CA PRO A 29 7.54 15.97 4.24
C PRO A 29 7.07 16.15 2.78
N VAL A 30 7.87 16.85 1.96
CA VAL A 30 7.58 17.07 0.54
C VAL A 30 7.60 15.75 -0.24
N GLN A 31 8.57 14.88 0.01
CA GLN A 31 8.64 13.58 -0.64
C GLN A 31 7.46 12.68 -0.22
N ALA A 32 7.07 12.71 1.05
CA ALA A 32 5.91 11.97 1.54
C ALA A 32 4.61 12.42 0.84
N ALA A 33 4.43 13.74 0.62
CA ALA A 33 3.29 14.27 -0.11
C ALA A 33 3.27 13.85 -1.61
N GLN A 34 4.44 13.85 -2.25
CA GLN A 34 4.57 13.40 -3.65
C GLN A 34 4.23 11.92 -3.80
N VAL A 35 4.75 11.06 -2.91
CA VAL A 35 4.44 9.63 -2.90
C VAL A 35 2.96 9.40 -2.60
N ALA A 36 2.36 10.13 -1.65
CA ALA A 36 0.94 10.04 -1.35
C ALA A 36 0.07 10.36 -2.57
N THR A 37 0.46 11.36 -3.36
CA THR A 37 -0.26 11.73 -4.59
C THR A 37 -0.21 10.61 -5.62
N GLY A 38 0.97 10.02 -5.86
CA GLY A 38 1.12 8.89 -6.77
C GLY A 38 0.29 7.68 -6.32
N LEU A 39 0.38 7.33 -5.04
CA LEU A 39 -0.34 6.19 -4.48
C LEU A 39 -1.87 6.38 -4.54
N ALA A 40 -2.37 7.60 -4.40
CA ALA A 40 -3.79 7.90 -4.54
C ALA A 40 -4.29 7.71 -5.99
N ILE A 41 -3.45 8.01 -6.98
CA ILE A 41 -3.74 7.76 -8.40
C ILE A 41 -3.79 6.24 -8.63
N ASP A 42 -2.78 5.50 -8.16
CA ASP A 42 -2.72 4.04 -8.31
C ASP A 42 -3.92 3.34 -7.64
N ARG A 43 -4.35 3.83 -6.46
CA ARG A 43 -5.54 3.33 -5.78
C ARG A 43 -6.81 3.52 -6.62
N ASN A 44 -6.96 4.67 -7.28
CA ASN A 44 -8.12 4.90 -8.14
C ASN A 44 -8.06 4.01 -9.39
N ALA A 45 -6.87 3.80 -9.94
CA ALA A 45 -6.66 2.90 -11.07
C ALA A 45 -7.05 1.45 -10.75
N LEU A 46 -6.86 0.95 -9.52
CA LEU A 46 -7.30 -0.40 -9.13
C LEU A 46 -8.81 -0.64 -9.33
N ARG A 47 -9.64 0.40 -9.17
CA ARG A 47 -11.09 0.30 -9.40
C ARG A 47 -11.44 0.32 -10.89
N GLU A 48 -10.70 1.09 -11.67
CA GLU A 48 -10.95 1.26 -13.10
C GLU A 48 -10.38 0.09 -13.93
N GLU A 49 -9.22 -0.41 -13.53
CA GLU A 49 -8.50 -1.52 -14.15
C GLU A 49 -8.84 -2.87 -13.51
N GLY A 50 -9.72 -2.89 -12.50
CA GLY A 50 -10.17 -4.11 -11.83
C GLY A 50 -10.57 -5.16 -12.85
N HIS A 51 -9.69 -6.15 -13.07
CA HIS A 51 -9.92 -7.19 -14.05
C HIS A 51 -11.19 -7.93 -13.63
N ALA A 52 -12.09 -8.21 -14.59
CA ALA A 52 -13.38 -8.84 -14.32
C ALA A 52 -13.27 -10.18 -13.53
N ASP A 53 -12.07 -10.76 -13.50
CA ASP A 53 -11.75 -12.03 -12.84
C ASP A 53 -11.09 -11.87 -11.45
N THR A 54 -10.76 -10.65 -11.01
CA THR A 54 -10.17 -10.44 -9.69
C THR A 54 -11.27 -10.51 -8.62
N PRO A 55 -11.16 -11.38 -7.59
CA PRO A 55 -12.16 -11.45 -6.53
C PRO A 55 -12.29 -10.12 -5.80
N LEU A 56 -13.53 -9.66 -5.56
CA LEU A 56 -13.81 -8.39 -4.88
C LEU A 56 -13.07 -8.26 -3.54
N ALA A 57 -13.01 -9.34 -2.75
CA ALA A 57 -12.31 -9.36 -1.47
C ALA A 57 -10.81 -9.02 -1.58
N VAL A 58 -10.17 -9.37 -2.71
CA VAL A 58 -8.76 -9.02 -2.96
C VAL A 58 -8.63 -7.52 -3.23
N ILE A 59 -9.53 -6.95 -4.04
CA ILE A 59 -9.56 -5.52 -4.34
C ILE A 59 -9.81 -4.71 -3.07
N GLU A 60 -10.80 -5.11 -2.26
CA GLU A 60 -11.10 -4.45 -0.97
C GLU A 60 -9.90 -4.50 -0.02
N THR A 61 -9.20 -5.64 0.04
CA THR A 61 -7.98 -5.77 0.86
C THR A 61 -6.88 -4.85 0.36
N GLN A 62 -6.67 -4.76 -0.96
CA GLN A 62 -5.69 -3.85 -1.55
C GLN A 62 -6.02 -2.39 -1.24
N GLU A 63 -7.29 -1.99 -1.35
CA GLU A 63 -7.73 -0.64 -1.02
C GLU A 63 -7.50 -0.29 0.45
N GLN A 64 -7.82 -1.20 1.37
CA GLN A 64 -7.60 -0.99 2.80
C GLN A 64 -6.12 -0.81 3.13
N VAL A 65 -5.25 -1.63 2.52
CA VAL A 65 -3.80 -1.52 2.69
C VAL A 65 -3.28 -0.19 2.14
N LEU A 66 -3.74 0.22 0.96
CA LEU A 66 -3.35 1.50 0.35
C LEU A 66 -3.84 2.69 1.18
N ASP A 67 -5.06 2.65 1.72
CA ASP A 67 -5.61 3.69 2.60
C ASP A 67 -4.77 3.86 3.87
N ALA A 68 -4.31 2.75 4.47
CA ALA A 68 -3.42 2.79 5.62
C ALA A 68 -2.08 3.47 5.29
N TYR A 69 -1.48 3.16 4.14
CA TYR A 69 -0.23 3.81 3.71
C TYR A 69 -0.43 5.28 3.34
N LEU A 70 -1.54 5.64 2.69
CA LEU A 70 -1.90 7.03 2.41
C LEU A 70 -2.04 7.84 3.70
N ALA A 71 -2.68 7.28 4.72
CA ALA A 71 -2.80 7.93 6.03
C ALA A 71 -1.44 8.17 6.68
N LEU A 72 -0.53 7.20 6.60
CA LEU A 72 0.82 7.30 7.16
C LEU A 72 1.66 8.35 6.42
N LEU A 73 1.67 8.33 5.08
CA LEU A 73 2.36 9.32 4.25
C LEU A 73 1.81 10.74 4.49
N SER A 74 0.50 10.87 4.61
CA SER A 74 -0.14 12.15 4.91
C SER A 74 0.23 12.66 6.31
N SER A 75 0.40 11.76 7.28
CA SER A 75 0.88 12.12 8.61
C SER A 75 2.34 12.59 8.59
N CYS A 76 3.20 11.89 7.84
CA CYS A 76 4.59 12.28 7.63
C CYS A 76 4.69 13.66 6.96
N ALA A 77 3.90 13.91 5.91
CA ALA A 77 3.85 15.18 5.21
C ALA A 77 3.39 16.38 6.07
N ARG A 78 2.51 16.15 7.06
CA ARG A 78 2.02 17.19 7.99
C ARG A 78 2.92 17.46 9.19
N SER A 79 3.84 16.54 9.49
CA SER A 79 4.74 16.65 10.66
C SER A 79 6.01 17.47 10.34
N GLY A 80 6.08 18.05 9.14
CA GLY A 80 7.16 18.85 8.60
C GLY A 80 7.04 20.34 8.84
#